data_AF-A0A178HVL9-F1
#
_entry.id   AF-A0A178HVL9-F1
#
_cell.length_a   1.000
_cell.length_b   1.000
_cell.length_c   1.000
_cell.angle_alpha   90.00
_cell.angle_beta   90.00
_cell.angle_gamma   90.00
#
_symmetry.space_group_name_H-M   'P 1'
#
loop_
_entity.id
_entity.type
_entity.pdbx_description
1 polymer ?
#
loop_
_entity_poly.entity_id
_entity_poly.type
_entity_poly.pdbx_seq_one_letter_code
_entity_poly.pdbx_strand_id
1 'polypeptide(L)' 'MNYDDIIIRNSVRCLDCRDEIVSVHRHDFKYCRCGNVAVDGGDQYLRRVYKADARWEDTSITKPREDGK' A
#
# COMPACT_ATOMS: atom_id res chain seq x y z
N MET A 1 -12.61 -5.11 -1.00
CA MET A 1 -11.47 -6.02 -0.83
C MET A 1 -12.06 -7.37 -0.50
N ASN A 2 -11.75 -8.40 -1.28
CA ASN A 2 -12.09 -9.76 -0.89
C ASN A 2 -11.25 -10.07 0.35
N TYR A 3 -11.91 -10.50 1.43
CA TYR A 3 -11.25 -10.91 2.67
C TYR A 3 -10.38 -12.16 2.49
N ASP A 4 -10.49 -12.77 1.31
CA ASP A 4 -9.81 -14.00 0.92
C ASP A 4 -8.46 -13.73 0.24
N ASP A 5 -8.05 -12.48 -0.01
CA ASP A 5 -6.75 -12.20 -0.63
C ASP A 5 -5.65 -11.98 0.43
N ILE A 6 -4.49 -12.60 0.23
CA ILE A 6 -3.25 -12.35 0.96
C ILE A 6 -2.55 -11.14 0.34
N ILE A 7 -2.11 -10.21 1.19
CA ILE A 7 -1.26 -9.09 0.77
C ILE A 7 0.18 -9.58 0.73
N ILE A 8 0.76 -9.64 -0.47
CA ILE A 8 2.18 -9.99 -0.70
C ILE A 8 3.04 -8.75 -0.59
N ARG A 9 2.53 -7.60 -1.07
CA ARG A 9 3.21 -6.32 -1.02
C ARG A 9 2.20 -5.20 -0.87
N ASN A 10 2.40 -4.35 0.12
CA ASN A 10 1.61 -3.14 0.34
C ASN A 10 2.42 -1.91 -0.06
N SER A 11 2.14 -1.36 -1.24
CA SER A 11 2.98 -0.31 -1.80
C SER A 11 2.25 0.64 -2.72
N VAL A 12 2.84 1.81 -2.85
CA VAL A 12 2.38 2.90 -3.71
C VAL A 12 3.56 3.56 -4.38
N ARG A 13 3.33 4.06 -5.59
CA ARG A 13 4.21 5.02 -6.26
C ARG A 13 3.59 6.40 -6.27
N CYS A 14 4.27 7.38 -5.68
CA CYS A 14 3.89 8.78 -5.81
C CYS A 14 4.29 9.29 -7.20
N LEU A 15 3.34 9.81 -7.97
CA LEU A 15 3.61 10.32 -9.32
C LEU A 15 4.15 11.75 -9.31
N ASP A 16 3.95 12.50 -8.21
CA ASP A 16 4.47 13.86 -8.07
C ASP A 16 5.96 13.90 -7.75
N CYS A 17 6.42 13.04 -6.83
CA CYS A 17 7.83 12.99 -6.44
C CYS A 17 8.55 11.72 -6.91
N ARG A 18 7.87 10.81 -7.60
CA ARG A 18 8.41 9.54 -8.15
C ARG A 18 8.92 8.54 -7.11
N ASP A 19 8.60 8.77 -5.84
CA ASP A 19 9.01 7.91 -4.74
C ASP A 19 8.12 6.67 -4.64
N GLU A 20 8.72 5.54 -4.29
CA GLU A 20 8.03 4.27 -4.14
C GLU A 20 8.15 3.80 -2.69
N ILE A 21 7.00 3.77 -2.02
CA ILE A 21 6.90 3.48 -0.59
C ILE A 21 6.24 2.12 -0.38
N VAL A 22 6.75 1.37 0.60
CA VAL A 22 6.28 0.02 0.94
C VAL A 22 6.08 -0.06 2.45
N SER A 23 4.88 -0.42 2.88
CA SER A 23 4.56 -0.77 4.27
C SER A 23 4.85 -2.25 4.48
N VAL A 24 5.71 -2.60 5.45
CA VAL A 24 6.19 -3.98 5.67
C VAL A 24 5.71 -4.61 6.99
N HIS A 25 5.22 -3.81 7.93
CA HIS A 25 4.70 -4.29 9.22
C HIS A 25 3.32 -3.71 9.52
N ARG A 26 2.60 -4.35 10.44
CA ARG A 26 1.36 -3.79 10.97
C ARG A 26 1.66 -2.44 11.64
N HIS A 27 0.93 -1.40 11.25
CA HIS A 27 1.15 -0.01 11.69
C HIS A 27 2.48 0.60 11.20
N ASP A 28 3.03 0.11 10.08
CA ASP A 28 4.19 0.72 9.41
C ASP A 28 3.75 1.86 8.49
N PHE A 29 3.46 3.01 9.10
CA PHE A 29 3.01 4.20 8.43
C PHE A 29 4.18 4.94 7.76
N LYS A 30 4.19 5.04 6.43
CA LYS A 30 5.24 5.68 5.65
C LYS A 30 4.69 6.68 4.66
N TYR A 31 5.25 7.89 4.64
CA TYR A 31 5.01 8.88 3.59
C TYR A 31 6.05 8.78 2.49
N CYS A 32 5.65 9.13 1.26
CA CYS A 32 6.61 9.48 0.22
C CYS A 32 7.40 10.75 0.61
N ARG A 33 8.54 10.97 -0.02
CA ARG A 33 9.42 12.12 0.29
C ARG A 33 8.77 13.51 0.19
N CYS A 34 7.72 13.69 -0.61
CA CYS A 34 6.99 14.97 -0.69
C CYS A 34 5.79 15.05 0.28
N GLY A 35 5.49 13.99 1.02
CA GLY A 35 4.38 13.94 1.97
C GLY A 35 2.99 13.96 1.35
N ASN A 36 2.85 13.75 0.03
CA ASN A 36 1.55 13.78 -0.65
C ASN A 36 0.75 12.47 -0.52
N VAL A 37 1.43 11.34 -0.35
CA VAL A 37 0.80 10.03 -0.17
C VAL A 37 1.57 9.19 0.87
N ALA A 38 0.83 8.39 1.62
CA ALA A 38 1.35 7.42 2.57
C ALA A 38 0.68 6.04 2.42
N VAL A 39 1.42 5.01 2.85
CA VAL A 39 0.98 3.62 3.02
C VAL A 39 1.07 3.20 4.48
N ASP A 40 0.19 2.30 4.88
CA ASP A 40 0.16 1.70 6.23
C ASP A 40 -0.48 0.29 6.17
N GLY A 41 -0.17 -0.53 7.16
CA GLY A 41 -0.80 -1.82 7.42
C GLY A 41 0.00 -3.07 7.08
N GLY A 42 1.19 -2.95 6.49
CA GLY A 42 2.03 -4.11 6.15
C GLY A 42 1.30 -5.12 5.28
N ASP A 43 1.41 -6.40 5.63
CA ASP A 43 0.71 -7.53 5.01
C ASP A 43 -0.69 -7.80 5.61
N GLN A 44 -1.15 -6.99 6.57
CA GLN A 44 -2.40 -7.21 7.29
C GLN A 44 -3.58 -6.47 6.66
N TYR A 45 -3.35 -5.26 6.15
CA TYR A 45 -4.37 -4.45 5.49
C TYR A 45 -3.70 -3.41 4.56
N LEU A 46 -4.43 -2.99 3.53
CA LEU A 46 -4.00 -1.90 2.64
C LEU A 46 -4.67 -0.60 3.07
N ARG A 47 -3.89 0.36 3.59
CA ARG A 47 -4.37 1.71 3.88
C ARG A 47 -3.58 2.75 3.10
N ARG A 48 -4.28 3.73 2.52
CA ARG A 48 -3.71 4.88 1.80
C ARG A 48 -4.18 6.17 2.44
N VAL A 49 -3.27 7.10 2.63
CA VAL A 49 -3.59 8.48 3.06
C VAL A 49 -2.95 9.41 2.06
N TYR A 50 -3.73 10.31 1.46
CA TYR A 50 -3.25 11.20 0.41
C TYR A 50 -3.97 12.54 0.43
N LYS A 51 -3.31 13.57 -0.10
CA LYS A 51 -3.92 14.89 -0.31
C LYS A 51 -4.88 14.85 -1.50
N ALA A 52 -5.85 15.78 -1.54
CA ALA A 52 -6.91 15.79 -2.55
C ALA A 52 -6.40 15.85 -4.01
N ASP A 53 -5.26 16.51 -4.23
CA ASP A 53 -4.62 16.72 -5.52
C ASP A 53 -3.42 15.78 -5.78
N ALA A 54 -3.09 14.92 -4.82
CA ALA A 54 -1.94 14.02 -4.93
C ALA A 54 -2.14 13.00 -6.05
N ARG A 55 -1.15 12.86 -6.93
CA ARG A 55 -1.14 11.83 -7.97
C ARG A 55 -0.32 10.64 -7.50
N TRP A 56 -0.91 9.46 -7.49
CA TRP A 56 -0.27 8.23 -7.05
C TRP A 56 -0.88 7.01 -7.74
N GLU A 57 -0.09 5.94 -7.81
CA GLU A 57 -0.47 4.65 -8.38
C GLU A 57 -0.36 3.59 -7.28
N ASP A 58 -1.40 2.77 -7.11
CA ASP A 58 -1.31 1.59 -6.23
C ASP A 58 -0.48 0.51 -6.93
N THR A 59 0.59 0.06 -6.28
CA THR A 59 1.51 -0.96 -6.81
C THR A 59 1.50 -2.21 -5.94
N SER A 60 0.43 -2.41 -5.17
CA SER A 60 0.30 -3.55 -4.25
C SER A 60 0.12 -4.84 -5.02
N ILE A 61 0.62 -5.91 -4.43
CA ILE A 61 0.47 -7.26 -4.95
C ILE A 61 -0.37 -8.04 -3.95
N THR A 62 -1.48 -8.58 -4.43
CA THR A 62 -2.35 -9.47 -3.67
C THR A 62 -2.48 -10.80 -4.38
N LYS A 63 -2.70 -11.88 -3.63
CA LYS A 63 -2.93 -13.23 -4.17
C LYS A 63 -4.16 -13.82 -3.47
N PRO A 64 -5.07 -14.51 -4.17
CA PRO A 64 -6.11 -15.30 -3.53
C PRO A 64 -5.51 -16.29 -2.52
N ARG A 65 -6.15 -16.43 -1.36
CA ARG A 65 -5.87 -17.52 -0.43
C ARG A 65 -6.23 -18.80 -1.14
N GLU A 66 -5.23 -19.66 -1.30
CA GLU A 66 -5.49 -21.06 -1.64
C GLU A 66 -5.88 -21.73 -0.34
N ASP A 67 -7.18 -21.85 -0.08
CA ASP A 67 -7.67 -22.72 1.00
C ASP A 67 -7.16 -24.13 0.73
N GLY A 68 -6.19 -24.57 1.53
CA GLY A 68 -5.79 -25.95 1.58
C GLY A 68 -7.01 -26.75 2.02
N LYS A 69 -7.54 -27.59 1.12
CA LYS A 69 -8.50 -28.63 1.47
C LYS A 69 -7.96 -29.54 2.56
#